data_AF-V9M5Q7-F1
#
_entry.id   AF-V9M5Q7-F1
#
_cell.length_a   1.000
_cell.length_b   1.000
_cell.length_c   1.000
_cell.angle_alpha   90.00
_cell.angle_beta   90.00
_cell.angle_gamma   90.00
#
_symmetry.space_group_name_H-M   'P 1'
#
loop_
_entity.id
_entity.type
_entity.pdbx_description
1 polymer ?
#
loop_
_entity_poly.entity_id
_entity_poly.type
_entity_poly.pdbx_seq_one_letter_code
_entity_poly.pdbx_strand_id
1 'polypeptide(L)'
;MTIQKRLNKDSVQLIKIAHRVEFVRLQHESGSQKVIAQIYIAHDAYPIRAMAGDLTWDAHDIEKSKRSIRRHNKTCLIIDRRDQIVS
;
A
#
# COMPACT_ATOMS: atom_id res chain seq x y z
N MET A 1 17.77 -3.38 10.49
CA MET A 1 16.36 -3.51 10.02
C MET A 1 15.62 -2.25 10.40
N THR A 2 15.15 -1.48 9.43
CA THR A 2 14.34 -0.27 9.67
C THR A 2 12.92 -0.67 10.05
N ILE A 3 12.33 0.02 11.04
CA ILE A 3 10.96 -0.24 11.45
C ILE A 3 10.02 0.36 10.40
N GLN A 4 9.17 -0.46 9.79
CA GLN A 4 8.09 0.01 8.93
C GLN A 4 7.15 0.96 9.69
N LYS A 5 6.98 2.17 9.16
CA LYS A 5 6.09 3.19 9.73
C LYS A 5 4.64 2.69 9.77
N ARG A 6 3.82 3.26 10.66
CA ARG A 6 2.40 2.91 10.74
C ARG A 6 1.61 3.64 9.65
N LEU A 7 0.56 2.99 9.15
CA LEU A 7 -0.46 3.63 8.32
C LEU A 7 -1.15 4.75 9.11
N ASN A 8 -1.50 5.84 8.42
CA ASN A 8 -2.34 6.86 9.02
C ASN A 8 -3.81 6.39 9.12
N LYS A 9 -4.61 7.13 9.91
CA LYS A 9 -6.00 6.77 10.18
C LYS A 9 -6.83 6.66 8.90
N ASP A 10 -6.64 7.58 7.96
CA ASP A 10 -7.41 7.63 6.72
C ASP A 10 -7.10 6.45 5.81
N SER A 11 -5.82 6.09 5.65
CA SER A 11 -5.43 4.90 4.89
C SER A 11 -6.00 3.63 5.51
N VAL A 12 -6.06 3.54 6.83
CA VAL A 12 -6.71 2.40 7.51
C VAL A 12 -8.21 2.36 7.20
N GLN A 13 -8.91 3.50 7.17
CA GLN A 13 -10.34 3.52 6.80
C GLN A 13 -10.54 3.11 5.34
N LEU A 14 -9.69 3.59 4.43
CA LEU A 14 -9.73 3.20 3.02
C LEU A 14 -9.52 1.69 2.84
N ILE A 15 -8.57 1.11 3.57
CA ILE A 15 -8.32 -0.34 3.53
C ILE A 15 -9.56 -1.15 3.96
N LYS A 16 -10.32 -0.69 4.96
CA LYS A 16 -11.53 -1.40 5.43
C LYS A 16 -12.58 -1.57 4.34
N ILE A 17 -12.66 -0.63 3.41
CA ILE A 17 -13.61 -0.64 2.29
C ILE A 17 -12.96 -1.00 0.95
N ALA A 18 -11.67 -1.34 0.95
CA ALA A 18 -10.94 -1.62 -0.27
C ALA A 18 -11.45 -2.90 -0.94
N HIS A 19 -11.64 -2.82 -2.26
CA HIS A 19 -11.87 -3.98 -3.10
C HIS A 19 -10.55 -4.75 -3.31
N ARG A 20 -9.49 -4.03 -3.69
CA ARG A 20 -8.14 -4.61 -3.80
C ARG A 20 -7.05 -3.67 -3.29
N VAL A 21 -5.93 -4.25 -2.86
CA VAL A 21 -4.69 -3.54 -2.59
C VAL A 21 -3.57 -4.17 -3.40
N GLU A 22 -2.88 -3.33 -4.17
CA GLU A 22 -1.73 -3.73 -4.97
C GLU A 22 -0.45 -3.19 -4.36
N PHE A 23 0.57 -4.03 -4.24
CA PHE A 23 1.91 -3.60 -3.86
C PHE A 23 2.76 -3.37 -5.11
N VAL A 24 3.22 -2.15 -5.33
CA VAL A 24 4.03 -1.74 -6.50
C VAL A 24 5.31 -1.05 -6.05
N ARG A 25 6.30 -0.90 -6.94
CA ARG A 25 7.50 -0.11 -6.65
C ARG A 25 7.31 1.33 -7.12
N LEU A 26 7.42 2.29 -6.22
CA LEU A 26 7.53 3.70 -6.58
C LEU A 26 9.02 4.05 -6.75
N GLN A 27 9.40 4.53 -7.93
CA GLN A 27 10.71 5.08 -8.20
C GLN A 27 10.67 6.60 -7.98
N HIS A 28 11.52 7.08 -7.09
CA HIS A 28 11.74 8.51 -6.88
C HIS A 28 12.74 9.05 -7.90
N GLU A 29 12.69 10.36 -8.18
CA GLU A 29 13.61 11.05 -9.10
C GLU A 29 15.08 10.86 -8.74
N SER A 30 15.39 10.68 -7.46
CA SER A 30 16.74 10.37 -6.96
C SER A 30 17.23 8.95 -7.30
N GLY A 31 16.42 8.14 -8.01
CA GLY A 31 16.71 6.75 -8.33
C GLY A 31 16.38 5.76 -7.21
N SER A 32 16.01 6.24 -6.02
CA SER A 32 15.58 5.37 -4.93
C SER A 32 14.22 4.73 -5.21
N GLN A 33 14.05 3.47 -4.81
CA GLN A 33 12.79 2.75 -4.95
C GLN A 33 12.22 2.39 -3.59
N LYS A 34 10.91 2.49 -3.44
CA LYS A 34 10.18 1.99 -2.26
C LYS A 34 8.96 1.19 -2.68
N VAL A 35 8.58 0.20 -1.86
CA VAL A 35 7.35 -0.55 -2.09
C VAL A 35 6.20 0.25 -1.50
N ILE A 36 5.17 0.52 -2.29
CA ILE A 36 3.98 1.25 -1.83
C ILE A 36 2.75 0.37 -1.98
N ALA A 37 1.71 0.65 -1.19
CA ALA A 37 0.40 0.05 -1.35
C ALA A 37 -0.54 1.01 -2.08
N GLN A 38 -1.12 0.54 -3.18
CA GLN A 38 -2.19 1.20 -3.93
C GLN A 38 -3.53 0.58 -3.54
N ILE A 39 -4.43 1.40 -3.02
CA ILE A 39 -5.74 1.00 -2.51
C ILE A 39 -6.79 1.32 -3.58
N TYR A 40 -7.50 0.29 -4.03
CA TYR A 40 -8.61 0.43 -4.98
C TYR A 40 -9.93 0.18 -4.25
N ILE A 41 -10.78 1.20 -4.17
CA ILE A 41 -12.10 1.10 -3.52
C ILE A 41 -13.11 0.35 -4.40
N ALA A 42 -13.00 0.51 -5.72
CA ALA A 42 -13.83 -0.18 -6.71
C ALA A 42 -12.96 -0.66 -7.88
N HIS A 43 -13.54 -1.49 -8.75
CA HIS A 43 -12.82 -2.12 -9.86
C HIS A 43 -12.20 -1.09 -10.82
N ASP A 44 -12.94 -0.01 -11.12
CA ASP A 44 -12.55 1.01 -12.10
C ASP A 44 -12.14 2.35 -11.44
N ALA A 45 -11.91 2.34 -10.13
CA ALA A 45 -11.49 3.53 -9.40
C ALA A 45 -9.99 3.78 -9.55
N TYR A 46 -9.60 5.06 -9.59
CA TYR A 46 -8.20 5.44 -9.46
C TYR A 46 -7.63 4.98 -8.11
N PRO A 47 -6.43 4.38 -8.10
CA PRO A 47 -5.83 3.91 -6.86
C PRO A 47 -5.42 5.06 -5.96
N ILE A 48 -5.71 4.91 -4.67
CA ILE A 48 -5.26 5.83 -3.63
C ILE A 48 -3.99 5.26 -2.99
N ARG A 49 -2.92 6.04 -2.92
CA ARG A 49 -1.68 5.62 -2.27
C ARG A 49 -1.89 5.57 -0.76
N ALA A 50 -1.46 4.48 -0.12
CA ALA A 50 -1.44 4.39 1.33
C ALA A 50 -0.40 5.35 1.92
N MET A 51 -0.75 6.01 3.03
CA MET A 51 0.02 7.09 3.64
C MET A 51 0.41 6.75 5.10
N ALA A 52 1.54 7.32 5.53
CA ALA A 52 2.09 7.22 6.87
C ALA A 52 2.47 8.63 7.37
N GLY A 53 1.49 9.33 7.93
CA GLY A 53 1.55 10.77 8.12
C GLY A 53 1.49 11.46 6.77
N ASP A 54 2.42 12.38 6.51
CA ASP A 54 2.49 13.17 5.27
C ASP A 54 3.24 12.49 4.13
N LEU A 55 3.81 11.31 4.39
CA LEU A 55 4.60 10.56 3.41
C LEU A 55 3.84 9.33 2.94
N THR A 56 4.10 8.92 1.70
CA THR A 56 3.64 7.61 1.22
C THR A 56 4.20 6.51 2.11
N TRP A 57 3.34 5.58 2.49
CA TRP A 57 3.70 4.45 3.32
C TRP A 57 4.65 3.52 2.57
N ASP A 58 5.81 3.27 3.19
CA ASP A 58 6.79 2.32 2.70
C ASP A 58 6.49 0.92 3.25
N ALA A 59 6.03 0.05 2.37
CA ALA A 59 5.65 -1.33 2.64
C ALA A 59 6.79 -2.31 2.35
N HIS A 60 8.01 -2.01 2.80
CA HIS A 60 9.18 -2.85 2.58
C HIS A 60 9.08 -4.24 3.22
N ASP A 61 8.37 -4.40 4.36
CA ASP A 61 8.02 -5.69 4.94
C ASP A 61 6.59 -6.08 4.49
N ILE A 62 6.54 -6.79 3.38
CA ILE A 62 5.28 -7.10 2.69
C ILE A 62 4.45 -8.11 3.46
N GLU A 63 5.05 -9.12 4.07
CA GLU A 63 4.29 -10.12 4.82
C GLU A 63 3.62 -9.49 6.05
N LYS A 64 4.31 -8.55 6.71
CA LYS A 64 3.70 -7.72 7.74
C LYS A 64 2.61 -6.80 7.19
N SER A 65 2.83 -6.22 6.01
CA SER A 65 1.87 -5.33 5.34
C SER A 65 0.58 -6.07 4.95
N LYS A 66 0.70 -7.24 4.31
CA LYS A 66 -0.41 -8.15 3.97
C LYS A 66 -1.21 -8.52 5.21
N ARG A 67 -0.53 -8.89 6.30
CA ARG A 67 -1.17 -9.20 7.59
C ARG A 67 -1.93 -8.00 8.16
N SER A 68 -1.34 -6.80 8.08
CA SER A 68 -1.99 -5.56 8.52
C SER A 68 -3.27 -5.28 7.73
N ILE A 69 -3.23 -5.43 6.41
CA ILE A 69 -4.41 -5.25 5.54
C ILE A 69 -5.49 -6.28 5.90
N ARG A 70 -5.13 -7.57 5.99
CA ARG A 70 -6.07 -8.66 6.33
C ARG A 70 -6.75 -8.49 7.69
N ARG A 71 -6.09 -7.85 8.66
CA ARG A 71 -6.69 -7.51 9.96
C ARG A 71 -7.82 -6.50 9.84
N HIS A 72 -7.74 -5.59 8.88
CA HIS A 72 -8.75 -4.55 8.66
C HIS A 72 -9.81 -4.97 7.64
N ASN A 73 -9.42 -5.75 6.64
CA ASN A 73 -10.31 -6.22 5.58
C ASN A 73 -9.93 -7.65 5.17
N LYS A 74 -10.73 -8.62 5.62
CA LYS A 74 -10.48 -10.05 5.41
C LYS A 74 -10.71 -10.46 3.96
N THR A 75 -11.59 -9.79 3.23
CA THR A 75 -12.00 -10.15 1.86
C THR A 75 -11.23 -9.39 0.79
N CYS A 76 -10.48 -8.34 1.14
CA CYS A 76 -9.66 -7.57 0.21
C CYS A 76 -8.80 -8.48 -0.69
N LEU A 77 -8.85 -8.29 -1.99
CA LEU A 77 -7.90 -8.92 -2.89
C LEU A 77 -6.54 -8.26 -2.69
N ILE A 78 -5.49 -9.05 -2.47
CA ILE A 78 -4.13 -8.52 -2.27
C ILE A 78 -3.26 -9.04 -3.40
N ILE A 79 -2.62 -8.13 -4.13
CA ILE A 79 -1.81 -8.45 -5.29
C ILE A 79 -0.39 -7.91 -5.06
N ASP A 80 0.61 -8.75 -5.26
CA ASP A 80 2.02 -8.34 -5.29
C ASP A 80 2.40 -8.09 -6.76
N ARG A 81 2.62 -6.82 -7.12
CA ARG A 81 3.02 -6.35 -8.46
C ARG A 81 4.29 -5.49 -8.38
N ARG A 82 5.26 -5.93 -7.57
CA ARG A 82 6.54 -5.20 -7.41
C ARG A 82 7.45 -5.24 -8.63
N ASP A 83 7.11 -6.03 -9.63
CA ASP A 83 7.64 -5.96 -10.99
C ASP A 83 7.20 -4.66 -11.69
N GLN A 84 6.04 -4.11 -11.34
CA GLN A 84 5.57 -2.83 -11.82
C GLN A 84 6.28 -1.68 -11.09
N ILE A 85 6.97 -0.84 -11.86
CA ILE A 85 7.57 0.40 -11.40
C ILE A 85 6.68 1.56 -11.83
N VAL A 86 6.29 2.38 -10.86
CA VAL A 86 5.55 3.62 -11.07
C VAL A 86 6.45 4.81 -10.71
N SER A 87 6.34 5.91 -11.46
CA SER A 87 6.99 7.20 -11.20
C SER A 87 6.02 8.17 -10.54
#